data_AF-A0A094MKN1-F1
#
_entry.id   AF-A0A094MKN1-F1
#
_cell.length_a   1.000
_cell.length_b   1.000
_cell.length_c   1.000
_cell.angle_alpha   90.00
_cell.angle_beta   90.00
_cell.angle_gamma   90.00
#
_symmetry.space_group_name_H-M   'P 1'
#
loop_
_entity.id
_entity.type
_entity.pdbx_description
1 polymer ?
#
loop_
_entity_poly.entity_id
_entity_poly.type
_entity_poly.pdbx_seq_one_letter_code
_entity_poly.pdbx_strand_id
1 'polypeptide(L)'
;VLGCWLSLCAAESFFACPSSCKCNSGNLEVDCSGLGLSSIPSDIPTNTRTFLFLNNKLSILPGAVFSNLSALQRLDLSNNFLDQLPQNIFSDLGNLTELQLRNNSIRALDKDLLQHTALLRQLDLSINGLAQIPSGIFDDLPALRSLSLRSNRLQSLDRVTFEPLTSLQQLQVGDNPWECDCNLRDFKHWMEWFSYRGGKIDQLACTLPKELKGKDMRMVPMEMFNYCSQLDDENSSTVLDNTGPPCTKGSPTPSKSKSGSETEVEPSVGCPQKQRYRPVSVRRAIGTVIIAGVVCGIVCIMMVVAAAYGCIYASLMAKYHRELKKRQPLMGDTEGEHEEQKQISSVA
;
A
#
# COMPACT_ATOMS: atom_id res chain seq x y z
N VAL A 1 76.10 -22.33 23.42
CA VAL A 1 75.33 -21.27 22.73
C VAL A 1 74.38 -21.97 21.76
N LEU A 2 73.31 -22.64 22.21
CA LEU A 2 71.99 -22.14 22.66
C LEU A 2 71.24 -21.31 21.59
N GLY A 3 70.04 -21.79 21.22
CA GLY A 3 69.00 -21.04 20.50
C GLY A 3 68.81 -21.49 19.04
N CYS A 4 68.08 -22.56 18.73
CA CYS A 4 66.62 -22.76 18.81
C CYS A 4 65.85 -21.97 17.73
N TRP A 5 65.18 -22.74 16.87
CA TRP A 5 64.44 -22.33 15.69
C TRP A 5 63.26 -21.43 16.10
N LEU A 6 63.15 -20.26 15.48
CA LEU A 6 61.93 -19.46 15.49
C LEU A 6 61.36 -19.46 14.07
N SER A 7 60.62 -20.52 13.77
CA SER A 7 59.48 -20.41 12.86
C SER A 7 58.58 -19.32 13.42
N LEU A 8 58.55 -18.15 12.77
CA LEU A 8 57.43 -17.23 12.92
C LEU A 8 56.21 -17.99 12.41
N CYS A 9 55.44 -18.51 13.35
CA CYS A 9 54.06 -18.89 13.11
C CYS A 9 53.39 -17.70 12.42
N ALA A 10 52.92 -17.92 11.20
CA ALA A 10 51.81 -17.14 10.71
C ALA A 10 50.77 -17.12 11.83
N ALA A 11 50.33 -15.93 12.22
CA ALA A 11 49.15 -15.77 13.05
C ALA A 11 47.97 -16.29 12.21
N GLU A 12 47.79 -17.60 12.19
CA GLU A 12 46.51 -18.21 11.88
C GLU A 12 45.59 -17.66 12.96
N SER A 13 44.70 -16.76 12.56
CA SER A 13 43.55 -16.36 13.35
C SER A 13 42.84 -17.67 13.71
N PHE A 14 43.11 -18.18 14.91
CA PHE A 14 42.41 -19.34 15.42
C PHE A 14 40.93 -19.02 15.29
N PHE A 15 40.25 -19.81 14.46
CA PHE A 15 38.81 -19.90 14.39
C PHE A 15 38.34 -20.35 15.78
N ALA A 16 38.25 -19.41 16.72
CA ALA A 16 37.78 -19.66 18.05
C ALA A 16 36.27 -19.83 17.95
N CYS A 17 35.85 -21.08 17.74
CA CYS A 17 34.45 -21.43 17.84
C CYS A 17 34.03 -21.36 19.32
N PRO A 18 32.88 -20.77 19.65
CA PRO A 18 32.36 -20.83 21.03
C PRO A 18 32.25 -22.27 21.49
N SER A 19 32.69 -22.58 22.72
CA SER A 19 32.72 -23.95 23.25
C SER A 19 31.36 -24.64 23.27
N SER A 20 30.29 -23.86 23.42
CA SER A 20 28.91 -24.36 23.39
C SER A 20 28.40 -24.64 21.97
N CYS A 21 28.99 -24.04 20.95
CA CYS A 21 28.45 -24.04 19.58
C CYS A 21 29.23 -24.95 18.64
N LYS A 22 28.63 -25.26 17.50
CA LYS A 22 29.24 -26.01 16.41
C LYS A 22 29.55 -25.07 15.28
N CYS A 23 30.81 -24.98 14.87
CA CYS A 23 31.23 -24.16 13.74
C CYS A 23 31.63 -25.02 12.56
N ASN A 24 31.17 -24.64 11.38
CA ASN A 24 31.53 -25.27 10.12
C ASN A 24 32.37 -24.30 9.28
N SER A 25 33.67 -24.60 9.15
CA SER A 25 34.63 -23.76 8.42
C SER A 25 34.37 -23.72 6.91
N GLY A 26 33.64 -24.69 6.34
CA GLY A 26 33.38 -24.76 4.91
C GLY A 26 32.39 -23.72 4.41
N ASN A 27 31.34 -23.44 5.19
CA ASN A 27 30.31 -22.46 4.87
C ASN A 27 30.29 -21.25 5.82
N LEU A 28 31.25 -21.17 6.75
CA LEU A 28 31.38 -20.10 7.75
C LEU A 28 30.10 -19.97 8.59
N GLU A 29 29.55 -21.12 8.98
CA GLU A 29 28.33 -21.23 9.79
C GLU A 29 28.67 -21.51 11.25
N VAL A 30 27.96 -20.84 12.15
CA VAL A 30 28.04 -21.05 13.60
C VAL A 30 26.64 -21.41 14.08
N ASP A 31 26.48 -22.66 14.52
CA ASP A 31 25.24 -23.23 15.03
C ASP A 31 25.29 -23.39 16.56
N CYS A 32 24.46 -22.61 17.25
CA CYS A 32 24.26 -22.62 18.69
C CYS A 32 22.82 -23.03 19.07
N SER A 33 22.14 -23.76 18.20
CA SER A 33 20.70 -24.03 18.33
C SER A 33 20.37 -25.11 19.37
N GLY A 34 19.27 -24.95 20.10
CA GLY A 34 18.73 -26.00 20.97
C GLY A 34 19.54 -26.29 22.23
N LEU A 35 20.45 -25.38 22.62
CA LEU A 35 21.37 -25.55 23.74
C LEU A 35 20.83 -24.97 25.06
N GLY A 36 19.65 -24.35 25.03
CA GLY A 36 19.03 -23.74 26.20
C GLY A 36 19.78 -22.50 26.72
N LEU A 37 20.56 -21.84 25.86
CA LEU A 37 21.37 -20.69 26.21
C LEU A 37 20.51 -19.47 26.52
N SER A 38 20.86 -18.72 27.56
CA SER A 38 20.22 -17.45 27.95
C SER A 38 20.91 -16.22 27.38
N SER A 39 22.11 -16.38 26.81
CA SER A 39 22.92 -15.30 26.25
C SER A 39 23.69 -15.80 25.04
N ILE A 40 23.91 -14.90 24.08
CA ILE A 40 24.76 -15.16 22.91
C ILE A 40 26.23 -15.15 23.36
N PRO A 41 27.07 -16.12 22.94
CA PRO A 41 28.51 -16.12 23.24
C PRO A 41 29.21 -14.89 22.65
N SER A 42 30.19 -14.33 23.36
CA SER A 42 30.99 -13.18 22.88
C SER A 42 31.99 -13.58 21.79
N ASP A 43 32.38 -14.84 21.75
CA ASP A 43 33.55 -15.31 20.99
C ASP A 43 33.12 -15.84 19.61
N ILE A 44 32.25 -15.10 18.90
CA ILE A 44 31.80 -15.49 17.55
C ILE A 44 32.84 -15.04 16.52
N PRO A 45 33.31 -15.92 15.62
CA PRO A 45 34.22 -15.55 14.54
C PRO A 45 33.66 -14.40 13.68
N THR A 46 34.47 -13.38 13.42
CA THR A 46 34.04 -12.17 12.68
C THR A 46 33.72 -12.44 11.20
N ASN A 47 34.25 -13.52 10.64
CA ASN A 47 34.00 -13.97 9.27
C ASN A 47 32.75 -14.86 9.12
N THR A 48 31.95 -15.03 10.18
CA THR A 48 30.72 -15.82 10.17
C THR A 48 29.72 -15.24 9.16
N ARG A 49 29.21 -16.11 8.27
CA ARG A 49 28.17 -15.77 7.28
C ARG A 49 26.78 -16.18 7.75
N THR A 50 26.69 -17.28 8.48
CA THR A 50 25.43 -17.82 8.97
C THR A 50 25.52 -18.02 10.47
N PHE A 51 24.67 -17.35 11.22
CA PHE A 51 24.57 -17.52 12.66
C PHE A 51 23.18 -18.08 13.02
N LEU A 52 23.16 -19.29 13.56
CA LEU A 52 21.95 -19.99 13.97
C LEU A 52 21.90 -20.05 15.51
N PHE A 53 20.89 -19.41 16.08
CA PHE A 53 20.69 -19.34 17.53
C PHE A 53 19.23 -19.67 17.90
N LEU A 54 18.59 -20.57 17.14
CA LEU A 54 17.19 -20.92 17.35
C LEU A 54 16.98 -21.89 18.52
N ASN A 55 15.76 -21.90 19.06
CA ASN A 55 15.36 -22.79 20.16
C ASN A 55 16.21 -22.64 21.43
N ASN A 56 16.43 -21.40 21.86
CA ASN A 56 17.17 -21.09 23.08
C ASN A 56 16.27 -20.34 24.08
N LYS A 57 16.86 -19.81 25.15
CA LYS A 57 16.16 -19.09 26.22
C LYS A 57 16.55 -17.62 26.26
N LEU A 58 16.87 -17.04 25.10
CA LEU A 58 17.31 -15.65 24.99
C LEU A 58 16.15 -14.70 25.22
N SER A 59 16.25 -13.83 26.23
CA SER A 59 15.25 -12.82 26.55
C SER A 59 15.73 -11.39 26.27
N ILE A 60 17.04 -11.16 26.32
CA ILE A 60 17.65 -9.83 26.17
C ILE A 60 18.81 -9.92 25.18
N LEU A 61 18.85 -8.99 24.24
CA LEU A 61 20.00 -8.78 23.35
C LEU A 61 20.85 -7.61 23.87
N PRO A 62 22.13 -7.83 24.18
CA PRO A 62 23.06 -6.73 24.44
C PRO A 62 23.20 -5.86 23.17
N GLY A 63 23.19 -4.53 23.32
CA GLY A 63 23.12 -3.60 22.19
C GLY A 63 24.26 -3.71 21.15
N ALA A 64 25.40 -4.30 21.51
CA ALA A 64 26.57 -4.44 20.63
C ALA A 64 26.96 -5.90 20.35
N VAL A 65 26.05 -6.87 20.57
CA VAL A 65 26.40 -8.30 20.44
C VAL A 65 26.77 -8.71 19.00
N PHE A 66 26.31 -7.95 18.00
CA PHE A 66 26.58 -8.20 16.59
C PHE A 66 27.53 -7.18 15.94
N SER A 67 28.13 -6.26 16.71
CA SER A 67 28.82 -5.08 16.17
C SER A 67 30.12 -5.36 15.39
N ASN A 68 30.53 -6.62 15.25
CA ASN A 68 31.72 -7.05 14.50
C ASN A 68 31.42 -8.13 13.46
N LEU A 69 30.15 -8.45 13.22
CA LEU A 69 29.71 -9.51 12.31
C LEU A 69 29.29 -8.95 10.94
N SER A 70 30.10 -8.06 10.36
CA SER A 70 29.78 -7.39 9.08
C SER A 70 29.70 -8.34 7.88
N ALA A 71 30.26 -9.55 7.99
CA ALA A 71 30.17 -10.60 6.98
C ALA A 71 28.86 -11.42 7.05
N LEU A 72 28.02 -11.19 8.08
CA LEU A 72 26.83 -11.99 8.33
C LEU A 72 25.78 -11.77 7.22
N GLN A 73 25.29 -12.87 6.67
CA GLN A 73 24.30 -12.93 5.61
C GLN A 73 22.97 -13.52 6.10
N ARG A 74 23.00 -14.45 7.04
CA ARG A 74 21.83 -15.08 7.64
C ARG A 74 21.92 -15.03 9.16
N LEU A 75 20.90 -14.50 9.79
CA LEU A 75 20.72 -14.45 11.24
C LEU A 75 19.40 -15.11 11.62
N ASP A 76 19.46 -16.19 12.40
CA ASP A 76 18.28 -16.86 12.92
C ASP A 76 18.24 -16.84 14.46
N LEU A 77 17.28 -16.09 15.00
CA LEU A 77 16.99 -15.94 16.43
C LEU A 77 15.61 -16.49 16.78
N SER A 78 15.06 -17.37 15.94
CA SER A 78 13.70 -17.89 16.09
C SER A 78 13.52 -18.76 17.33
N ASN A 79 12.29 -18.85 17.85
CA ASN A 79 11.93 -19.65 19.03
C ASN A 79 12.79 -19.26 20.26
N ASN A 80 12.82 -17.96 20.57
CA ASN A 80 13.41 -17.40 21.78
C ASN A 80 12.32 -16.59 22.52
N PHE A 81 12.72 -15.82 23.54
CA PHE A 81 11.81 -15.03 24.38
C PHE A 81 12.09 -13.52 24.28
N LEU A 82 12.53 -13.04 23.12
CA LEU A 82 12.83 -11.62 22.90
C LEU A 82 11.56 -10.79 22.97
N ASP A 83 11.49 -9.80 23.86
CA ASP A 83 10.37 -8.85 23.97
C ASP A 83 10.70 -7.51 23.28
N GLN A 84 11.98 -7.11 23.31
CA GLN A 84 12.46 -5.85 22.75
C GLN A 84 13.76 -6.06 21.98
N LEU A 85 13.95 -5.27 20.93
CA LEU A 85 15.17 -5.21 20.14
C LEU A 85 15.83 -3.83 20.36
N PRO A 86 17.14 -3.77 20.71
CA PRO A 86 17.86 -2.50 20.79
C PRO A 86 17.87 -1.79 19.43
N GLN A 87 17.74 -0.45 19.41
CA GLN A 87 17.57 0.36 18.20
C GLN A 87 18.65 0.13 17.13
N ASN A 88 19.91 -0.13 17.53
CA ASN A 88 21.05 -0.25 16.62
C ASN A 88 21.62 -1.67 16.54
N ILE A 89 20.85 -2.69 16.95
CA ILE A 89 21.37 -4.06 17.05
C ILE A 89 21.81 -4.65 15.70
N PHE A 90 21.29 -4.12 14.60
CA PHE A 90 21.58 -4.57 13.23
C PHE A 90 22.34 -3.54 12.39
N SER A 91 22.84 -2.43 12.98
CA SER A 91 23.46 -1.33 12.22
C SER A 91 24.70 -1.76 11.43
N ASP A 92 25.49 -2.69 11.99
CA ASP A 92 26.75 -3.14 11.39
C ASP A 92 26.56 -4.34 10.43
N LEU A 93 25.33 -4.81 10.27
CA LEU A 93 24.99 -5.99 9.46
C LEU A 93 24.63 -5.63 8.01
N GLY A 94 25.49 -4.85 7.35
CA GLY A 94 25.23 -4.35 5.98
C GLY A 94 25.09 -5.45 4.91
N ASN A 95 25.62 -6.65 5.16
CA ASN A 95 25.53 -7.80 4.26
C ASN A 95 24.36 -8.75 4.56
N LEU A 96 23.51 -8.41 5.53
CA LEU A 96 22.42 -9.29 5.95
C LEU A 96 21.39 -9.45 4.83
N THR A 97 21.11 -10.70 4.49
CA THR A 97 20.14 -11.08 3.45
C THR A 97 18.90 -11.74 4.03
N GLU A 98 19.02 -12.41 5.19
CA GLU A 98 17.92 -13.14 5.82
C GLU A 98 17.95 -12.91 7.33
N LEU A 99 16.84 -12.41 7.86
CA LEU A 99 16.63 -12.18 9.29
C LEU A 99 15.38 -12.94 9.74
N GLN A 100 15.57 -13.90 10.64
CA GLN A 100 14.51 -14.73 11.20
C GLN A 100 14.36 -14.41 12.70
N LEU A 101 13.21 -13.84 13.06
CA LEU A 101 12.81 -13.48 14.42
C LEU A 101 11.50 -14.15 14.82
N ARG A 102 11.15 -15.25 14.14
CA ARG A 102 9.89 -15.97 14.30
C ARG A 102 9.73 -16.52 15.71
N ASN A 103 8.50 -16.52 16.21
CA ASN A 103 8.16 -17.12 17.51
C ASN A 103 9.01 -16.54 18.65
N ASN A 104 8.93 -15.22 18.80
CA ASN A 104 9.44 -14.46 19.93
C ASN A 104 8.27 -13.71 20.61
N SER A 105 8.55 -12.78 21.51
CA SER A 105 7.54 -11.97 22.21
C SER A 105 7.60 -10.50 21.82
N ILE A 106 8.09 -10.16 20.62
CA ILE A 106 8.36 -8.78 20.22
C ILE A 106 7.04 -8.02 20.06
N ARG A 107 6.88 -6.92 20.80
CA ARG A 107 5.64 -6.11 20.79
C ARG A 107 5.72 -4.85 19.95
N ALA A 108 6.90 -4.28 19.83
CA ALA A 108 7.16 -3.05 19.11
C ALA A 108 8.52 -3.14 18.40
N LEU A 109 8.63 -2.42 17.29
CA LEU A 109 9.86 -2.24 16.54
C LEU A 109 10.22 -0.76 16.57
N ASP A 110 11.51 -0.46 16.61
CA ASP A 110 11.98 0.89 16.35
C ASP A 110 11.95 1.14 14.84
N LYS A 111 11.63 2.37 14.41
CA LYS A 111 11.55 2.74 12.99
C LYS A 111 12.91 2.68 12.28
N ASP A 112 14.01 2.85 13.01
CA ASP A 112 15.36 2.93 12.45
C ASP A 112 16.10 1.57 12.55
N LEU A 113 15.45 0.54 13.11
CA LEU A 113 16.03 -0.77 13.40
C LEU A 113 16.67 -1.46 12.17
N LEU A 114 16.09 -1.25 10.98
CA LEU A 114 16.48 -1.91 9.74
C LEU A 114 17.18 -0.98 8.73
N GLN A 115 17.44 0.28 9.10
CA GLN A 115 17.95 1.34 8.21
C GLN A 115 19.23 0.95 7.44
N HIS A 116 20.10 0.15 8.06
CA HIS A 116 21.40 -0.23 7.50
C HIS A 116 21.40 -1.62 6.83
N THR A 117 20.23 -2.25 6.65
CA THR A 117 20.10 -3.62 6.13
C THR A 117 19.56 -3.66 4.68
N ALA A 118 20.10 -2.80 3.81
CA ALA A 118 19.60 -2.62 2.44
C ALA A 118 19.62 -3.88 1.54
N LEU A 119 20.45 -4.88 1.89
CA LEU A 119 20.55 -6.15 1.18
C LEU A 119 19.57 -7.22 1.68
N LEU A 120 18.73 -6.91 2.67
CA LEU A 120 17.79 -7.84 3.26
C LEU A 120 16.75 -8.29 2.22
N ARG A 121 16.63 -9.60 2.04
CA ARG A 121 15.72 -10.25 1.09
C ARG A 121 14.58 -10.97 1.78
N GLN A 122 14.81 -11.48 2.99
CA GLN A 122 13.80 -12.19 3.77
C GLN A 122 13.77 -11.68 5.20
N LEU A 123 12.58 -11.33 5.65
CA LEU A 123 12.30 -10.92 7.02
C LEU A 123 11.12 -11.71 7.56
N ASP A 124 11.36 -12.51 8.60
CA ASP A 124 10.31 -13.23 9.32
C ASP A 124 10.15 -12.67 10.74
N LEU A 125 9.02 -12.03 10.98
CA LEU A 125 8.55 -11.51 12.27
C LEU A 125 7.27 -12.23 12.70
N SER A 126 6.96 -13.40 12.12
CA SER A 126 5.74 -14.13 12.45
C SER A 126 5.73 -14.68 13.87
N ILE A 127 4.53 -14.92 14.40
CA ILE A 127 4.33 -15.46 15.75
C ILE A 127 5.04 -14.56 16.77
N ASN A 128 4.69 -13.27 16.77
CA ASN A 128 5.16 -12.29 17.75
C ASN A 128 3.95 -11.58 18.36
N GLY A 129 4.21 -10.51 19.12
CA GLY A 129 3.18 -9.70 19.77
C GLY A 129 2.95 -8.34 19.09
N LEU A 130 3.35 -8.15 17.83
CA LEU A 130 3.34 -6.84 17.18
C LEU A 130 1.91 -6.30 17.06
N ALA A 131 1.65 -5.16 17.70
CA ALA A 131 0.36 -4.48 17.63
C ALA A 131 0.27 -3.51 16.44
N GLN A 132 1.40 -2.91 16.06
CA GLN A 132 1.51 -1.95 14.96
C GLN A 132 2.88 -2.10 14.29
N ILE A 133 2.95 -1.70 13.02
CA ILE A 133 4.21 -1.57 12.28
C ILE A 133 4.53 -0.06 12.17
N PRO A 134 5.69 0.40 12.67
CA PRO A 134 6.08 1.80 12.54
C PRO A 134 6.13 2.23 11.08
N SER A 135 5.63 3.42 10.77
CA SER A 135 5.81 4.03 9.45
C SER A 135 7.31 4.28 9.21
N GLY A 136 7.82 3.83 8.07
CA GLY A 136 9.21 4.06 7.66
C GLY A 136 10.18 2.90 7.93
N ILE A 137 9.78 1.88 8.69
CA ILE A 137 10.67 0.73 9.03
C ILE A 137 11.17 -0.06 7.81
N PHE A 138 10.48 0.08 6.67
CA PHE A 138 10.80 -0.64 5.43
C PHE A 138 11.34 0.28 4.32
N ASP A 139 11.55 1.57 4.59
CA ASP A 139 11.93 2.56 3.58
C ASP A 139 13.27 2.22 2.90
N ASP A 140 14.22 1.71 3.68
CA ASP A 140 15.57 1.36 3.22
C ASP A 140 15.74 -0.12 2.84
N LEU A 141 14.66 -0.83 2.52
CA LEU A 141 14.66 -2.26 2.17
C LEU A 141 14.27 -2.56 0.71
N PRO A 142 14.95 -1.99 -0.30
CA PRO A 142 14.58 -2.15 -1.72
C PRO A 142 14.74 -3.58 -2.22
N ALA A 143 15.59 -4.39 -1.57
CA ALA A 143 15.89 -5.77 -1.96
C ALA A 143 14.94 -6.82 -1.34
N LEU A 144 14.01 -6.41 -0.45
CA LEU A 144 13.16 -7.33 0.29
C LEU A 144 12.19 -8.05 -0.65
N ARG A 145 12.19 -9.38 -0.60
CA ARG A 145 11.36 -10.26 -1.44
C ARG A 145 10.29 -10.98 -0.66
N SER A 146 10.57 -11.35 0.58
CA SER A 146 9.63 -12.07 1.45
C SER A 146 9.53 -11.37 2.80
N LEU A 147 8.31 -11.02 3.19
CA LEU A 147 7.99 -10.45 4.49
C LEU A 147 6.90 -11.29 5.15
N SER A 148 7.17 -11.74 6.38
CA SER A 148 6.19 -12.45 7.20
C SER A 148 5.89 -11.69 8.49
N LEU A 149 4.63 -11.30 8.64
CA LEU A 149 4.00 -10.67 9.80
C LEU A 149 2.85 -11.54 10.34
N ARG A 150 2.78 -12.80 9.91
CA ARG A 150 1.72 -13.75 10.25
C ARG A 150 1.61 -13.97 11.76
N SER A 151 0.40 -14.18 12.27
CA SER A 151 0.19 -14.51 13.70
C SER A 151 0.75 -13.46 14.66
N ASN A 152 0.46 -12.18 14.40
CA ASN A 152 0.75 -11.06 15.29
C ASN A 152 -0.57 -10.51 15.89
N ARG A 153 -0.53 -9.27 16.40
CA ARG A 153 -1.70 -8.57 16.96
C ARG A 153 -2.09 -7.35 16.11
N LEU A 154 -1.78 -7.38 14.81
CA LEU A 154 -2.04 -6.28 13.90
C LEU A 154 -3.54 -6.16 13.63
N GLN A 155 -4.10 -4.97 13.88
CA GLN A 155 -5.49 -4.65 13.57
C GLN A 155 -5.61 -3.94 12.24
N SER A 156 -4.64 -3.07 11.95
CA SER A 156 -4.57 -2.35 10.69
C SER A 156 -3.16 -2.22 10.13
N LEU A 157 -3.09 -1.92 8.84
CA LEU A 157 -1.88 -1.66 8.08
C LEU A 157 -2.15 -0.47 7.17
N ASP A 158 -1.13 0.37 6.98
CA ASP A 158 -1.17 1.48 6.03
C ASP A 158 -0.45 1.07 4.75
N ARG A 159 -0.99 1.50 3.61
CA ARG A 159 -0.35 1.37 2.30
C ARG A 159 1.06 1.97 2.30
N VAL A 160 1.23 3.13 2.93
CA VAL A 160 2.50 3.90 2.90
C VAL A 160 3.67 3.05 3.39
N THR A 161 3.43 2.19 4.39
CA THR A 161 4.44 1.29 4.96
C THR A 161 5.01 0.29 3.93
N PHE A 162 4.25 -0.08 2.89
CA PHE A 162 4.66 -1.10 1.92
C PHE A 162 5.01 -0.56 0.53
N GLU A 163 4.78 0.73 0.25
CA GLU A 163 5.15 1.33 -1.03
C GLU A 163 6.66 1.24 -1.35
N PRO A 164 7.58 1.41 -0.39
CA PRO A 164 9.02 1.31 -0.67
C PRO A 164 9.49 -0.09 -1.10
N LEU A 165 8.71 -1.13 -0.79
CA LEU A 165 9.06 -2.53 -1.01
C LEU A 165 8.88 -2.97 -2.48
N THR A 166 9.64 -2.35 -3.38
CA THR A 166 9.52 -2.52 -4.84
C THR A 166 9.82 -3.94 -5.35
N SER A 167 10.67 -4.68 -4.64
CA SER A 167 11.06 -6.06 -4.98
C SER A 167 10.22 -7.14 -4.28
N LEU A 168 9.19 -6.76 -3.51
CA LEU A 168 8.42 -7.71 -2.72
C LEU A 168 7.68 -8.70 -3.63
N GLN A 169 7.78 -9.98 -3.29
CA GLN A 169 7.15 -11.09 -4.03
C GLN A 169 6.17 -11.86 -3.14
N GLN A 170 6.43 -11.92 -1.85
CA GLN A 170 5.62 -12.66 -0.89
C GLN A 170 5.39 -11.84 0.37
N LEU A 171 4.12 -11.70 0.75
CA LEU A 171 3.68 -11.08 1.98
C LEU A 171 2.81 -12.06 2.75
N GLN A 172 3.16 -12.33 4.01
CA GLN A 172 2.35 -13.15 4.90
C GLN A 172 1.84 -12.30 6.05
N VAL A 173 0.54 -12.06 6.10
CA VAL A 173 -0.14 -11.22 7.10
C VAL A 173 -1.35 -11.94 7.69
N GLY A 174 -1.54 -13.23 7.38
CA GLY A 174 -2.62 -14.04 7.94
C GLY A 174 -2.59 -14.14 9.46
N ASP A 175 -3.67 -14.65 10.03
CA ASP A 175 -3.80 -14.91 11.46
C ASP A 175 -3.56 -13.70 12.36
N ASN A 176 -3.93 -12.50 11.88
CA ASN A 176 -3.96 -11.26 12.64
C ASN A 176 -5.41 -10.81 12.86
N PRO A 177 -5.71 -10.08 13.96
CA PRO A 177 -7.06 -9.61 14.28
C PRO A 177 -7.49 -8.41 13.42
N TRP A 178 -7.55 -8.60 12.09
CA TRP A 178 -7.85 -7.53 11.13
C TRP A 178 -9.19 -6.83 11.40
N GLU A 179 -9.13 -5.51 11.55
CA GLU A 179 -10.30 -4.63 11.59
C GLU A 179 -10.54 -4.09 10.18
N CYS A 180 -11.50 -4.70 9.48
CA CYS A 180 -11.84 -4.38 8.09
C CYS A 180 -12.78 -3.18 8.01
N ASP A 181 -12.26 -2.01 8.38
CA ASP A 181 -12.96 -0.73 8.40
C ASP A 181 -12.29 0.30 7.47
N CYS A 182 -12.57 1.59 7.67
CA CYS A 182 -11.97 2.68 6.91
C CYS A 182 -10.44 2.74 6.96
N ASN A 183 -9.80 2.31 8.04
CA ASN A 183 -8.36 2.42 8.23
C ASN A 183 -7.61 1.41 7.36
N LEU A 184 -8.25 0.27 7.08
CA LEU A 184 -7.70 -0.78 6.22
C LEU A 184 -7.93 -0.55 4.74
N ARG A 185 -8.67 0.50 4.38
CA ARG A 185 -9.11 0.80 3.01
C ARG A 185 -7.93 0.94 2.05
N ASP A 186 -6.94 1.76 2.41
CA ASP A 186 -5.81 2.03 1.52
C ASP A 186 -4.89 0.82 1.39
N PHE A 187 -4.69 0.06 2.46
CA PHE A 187 -3.98 -1.21 2.41
C PHE A 187 -4.69 -2.24 1.55
N LYS A 188 -6.03 -2.33 1.62
CA LYS A 188 -6.82 -3.23 0.74
C LYS A 188 -6.58 -2.91 -0.73
N HIS A 189 -6.61 -1.63 -1.11
CA HIS A 189 -6.29 -1.21 -2.48
C HIS A 189 -4.86 -1.59 -2.88
N TRP A 190 -3.88 -1.35 -2.00
CA TRP A 190 -2.50 -1.72 -2.26
C TRP A 190 -2.32 -3.24 -2.41
N MET A 191 -2.98 -4.03 -1.57
CA MET A 191 -2.96 -5.49 -1.62
C MET A 191 -3.53 -6.04 -2.93
N GLU A 192 -4.65 -5.48 -3.41
CA GLU A 192 -5.25 -5.85 -4.69
C GLU A 192 -4.28 -5.57 -5.85
N TRP A 193 -3.61 -4.40 -5.84
CA TRP A 193 -2.55 -4.07 -6.80
C TRP A 193 -1.35 -5.02 -6.69
N PHE A 194 -0.90 -5.31 -5.47
CA PHE A 194 0.22 -6.21 -5.20
C PHE A 194 -0.06 -7.62 -5.76
N SER A 195 -1.29 -8.11 -5.58
CA SER A 195 -1.74 -9.38 -6.13
C SER A 195 -1.80 -9.35 -7.67
N TYR A 196 -2.29 -8.25 -8.25
CA TYR A 196 -2.37 -8.07 -9.71
C TYR A 196 -1.00 -8.13 -10.41
N ARG A 197 0.05 -7.56 -9.80
CA ARG A 197 1.44 -7.65 -10.34
C ARG A 197 2.13 -9.00 -10.11
N GLY A 198 1.44 -10.00 -9.57
CA GLY A 198 1.97 -11.34 -9.31
C GLY A 198 2.56 -11.55 -7.91
N GLY A 199 2.35 -10.61 -6.99
CA GLY A 199 2.69 -10.80 -5.58
C GLY A 199 1.82 -11.87 -4.92
N LYS A 200 2.40 -12.66 -4.02
CA LYS A 200 1.71 -13.70 -3.26
C LYS A 200 1.36 -13.19 -1.88
N ILE A 201 0.08 -13.18 -1.57
CA ILE A 201 -0.43 -12.89 -0.22
C ILE A 201 -1.21 -14.10 0.32
N ASP A 202 -1.02 -14.39 1.60
CA ASP A 202 -1.72 -15.47 2.29
C ASP A 202 -3.19 -15.12 2.61
N GLN A 203 -3.89 -15.99 3.34
CA GLN A 203 -5.29 -15.78 3.69
C GLN A 203 -5.41 -14.74 4.81
N LEU A 204 -6.27 -13.74 4.60
CA LEU A 204 -6.47 -12.62 5.52
C LEU A 204 -7.96 -12.52 5.83
N ALA A 205 -8.33 -13.04 6.99
CA ALA A 205 -9.72 -13.05 7.45
C ALA A 205 -10.00 -11.83 8.32
N CYS A 206 -11.07 -11.11 8.02
CA CYS A 206 -11.55 -10.02 8.87
C CYS A 206 -12.00 -10.58 10.22
N THR A 207 -11.61 -9.93 11.31
CA THR A 207 -12.08 -10.23 12.67
C THR A 207 -13.20 -9.29 13.08
N LEU A 208 -13.06 -8.02 12.71
CA LEU A 208 -14.04 -6.97 12.88
C LEU A 208 -14.32 -6.29 11.53
N PRO A 209 -15.49 -5.65 11.35
CA PRO A 209 -16.66 -5.69 12.22
C PRO A 209 -17.37 -7.07 12.18
N LYS A 210 -18.37 -7.29 13.05
CA LYS A 210 -19.01 -8.61 13.25
C LYS A 210 -19.59 -9.21 11.97
N GLU A 211 -20.06 -8.36 11.06
CA GLU A 211 -20.70 -8.71 9.79
C GLU A 211 -19.69 -9.30 8.78
N LEU A 212 -18.42 -8.95 8.91
CA LEU A 212 -17.32 -9.41 8.06
C LEU A 212 -16.48 -10.50 8.72
N LYS A 213 -16.77 -10.87 9.96
CA LYS A 213 -15.99 -11.85 10.72
C LYS A 213 -15.83 -13.17 9.94
N GLY A 214 -14.57 -13.60 9.77
CA GLY A 214 -14.20 -14.82 9.07
C GLY A 214 -14.20 -14.72 7.54
N LYS A 215 -14.66 -13.61 6.95
CA LYS A 215 -14.58 -13.40 5.51
C LYS A 215 -13.16 -13.04 5.10
N ASP A 216 -12.73 -13.61 3.98
CA ASP A 216 -11.48 -13.24 3.34
C ASP A 216 -11.59 -11.80 2.80
N MET A 217 -10.69 -10.92 3.24
CA MET A 217 -10.67 -9.50 2.91
C MET A 217 -10.61 -9.24 1.40
N ARG A 218 -10.02 -10.15 0.61
CA ARG A 218 -9.99 -10.05 -0.86
C ARG A 218 -11.36 -10.18 -1.51
N MET A 219 -12.28 -10.88 -0.85
CA MET A 219 -13.64 -11.11 -1.32
C MET A 219 -14.63 -10.05 -0.80
N VAL A 220 -14.20 -9.21 0.14
CA VAL A 220 -15.05 -8.15 0.68
C VAL A 220 -15.07 -6.94 -0.29
N PRO A 221 -16.25 -6.45 -0.71
CA PRO A 221 -16.35 -5.26 -1.55
C PRO A 221 -15.73 -4.02 -0.90
N MET A 222 -15.20 -3.11 -1.72
CA MET A 222 -14.49 -1.92 -1.24
C MET A 222 -15.39 -0.97 -0.43
N GLU A 223 -16.68 -0.97 -0.72
CA GLU A 223 -17.69 -0.09 -0.11
C GLU A 223 -17.82 -0.34 1.39
N MET A 224 -17.54 -1.57 1.84
CA MET A 224 -17.59 -1.94 3.25
C MET A 224 -16.45 -1.31 4.06
N PHE A 225 -15.39 -0.83 3.40
CA PHE A 225 -14.25 -0.14 4.01
C PHE A 225 -14.41 1.39 3.96
N ASN A 226 -15.61 1.93 3.72
CA ASN A 226 -15.82 3.38 3.71
C ASN A 226 -16.15 3.97 5.09
N TYR A 227 -16.51 3.11 6.05
CA TYR A 227 -16.96 3.52 7.37
C TYR A 227 -15.99 2.99 8.42
N CYS A 228 -15.58 3.84 9.35
CA CYS A 228 -14.81 3.43 10.51
C CYS A 228 -15.80 2.88 11.55
N SER A 229 -15.46 1.76 12.18
CA SER A 229 -16.25 1.21 13.28
C SER A 229 -16.18 2.16 14.46
N GLN A 230 -17.07 3.16 14.54
CA GLN A 230 -17.28 3.90 15.78
C GLN A 230 -17.97 2.94 16.73
N LEU A 231 -17.21 2.32 17.63
CA LEU A 231 -17.77 1.76 18.84
C LEU A 231 -18.17 2.97 19.68
N ASP A 232 -19.46 3.33 19.65
CA ASP A 232 -20.03 4.18 20.68
C ASP A 232 -19.77 3.48 22.02
N ASP A 233 -18.93 4.10 22.87
CA ASP A 233 -18.75 3.69 24.25
C ASP A 233 -20.07 3.93 25.02
N GLU A 234 -21.04 3.03 24.89
CA GLU A 234 -22.18 2.92 25.82
C GLU A 234 -21.71 2.32 27.16
N ASN A 235 -20.79 3.01 27.84
CA ASN A 235 -20.60 2.82 29.28
C ASN A 235 -20.03 4.07 29.96
N SER A 236 -20.85 5.12 30.01
CA SER A 236 -20.86 6.06 31.13
C SER A 236 -22.30 6.42 31.44
N SER A 237 -22.93 5.55 32.24
CA SER A 237 -24.19 5.84 32.90
C SER A 237 -24.00 6.81 34.08
N THR A 238 -25.04 7.61 34.32
CA THR A 238 -25.28 8.66 35.34
C THR A 238 -24.91 10.07 34.83
N VAL A 239 -25.83 11.01 34.62
CA VAL A 239 -26.94 11.45 35.48
C VAL A 239 -28.15 11.95 34.65
N LEU A 240 -29.33 11.77 35.23
CA LEU A 240 -30.67 12.26 34.85
C LEU A 240 -30.70 13.69 34.27
N ASP A 241 -31.52 13.98 33.26
CA ASP A 241 -32.93 14.32 33.54
C ASP A 241 -33.84 14.35 32.30
N ASN A 242 -35.12 14.20 32.63
CA ASN A 242 -36.31 13.92 31.83
C ASN A 242 -36.76 15.03 30.87
N THR A 243 -37.28 14.62 29.71
CA THR A 243 -38.63 14.86 29.14
C THR A 243 -38.63 15.20 27.64
N GLY A 244 -39.29 14.35 26.84
CA GLY A 244 -39.79 14.72 25.49
C GLY A 244 -41.14 15.46 25.59
N PRO A 245 -41.94 15.61 24.49
CA PRO A 245 -41.75 15.12 23.12
C PRO A 245 -42.20 16.21 22.05
N PRO A 246 -42.83 15.92 20.89
CA PRO A 246 -42.19 16.00 19.56
C PRO A 246 -42.95 16.89 18.51
N CYS A 247 -42.51 16.81 17.24
CA CYS A 247 -43.23 17.20 15.99
C CYS A 247 -43.23 18.72 15.65
N THR A 248 -43.28 19.22 14.41
CA THR A 248 -43.63 18.70 13.07
C THR A 248 -43.22 19.71 11.97
N LYS A 249 -43.17 19.25 10.73
CA LYS A 249 -42.89 20.01 9.48
C LYS A 249 -43.82 21.21 9.25
N GLY A 250 -43.28 22.26 8.61
CA GLY A 250 -44.05 23.31 7.94
C GLY A 250 -43.18 24.31 7.19
N SER A 251 -43.18 24.23 5.86
CA SER A 251 -42.84 25.29 4.89
C SER A 251 -44.17 25.67 4.22
N PRO A 252 -44.50 26.92 3.80
CA PRO A 252 -43.78 27.59 2.70
C PRO A 252 -43.78 29.16 2.64
N THR A 253 -42.65 29.72 2.19
CA THR A 253 -42.44 30.86 1.24
C THR A 253 -43.29 32.17 1.34
N PRO A 254 -43.13 33.18 0.45
CA PRO A 254 -41.99 34.12 0.35
C PRO A 254 -42.42 35.62 0.27
N SER A 255 -41.54 36.57 0.60
CA SER A 255 -41.67 37.94 0.05
C SER A 255 -40.36 38.76 0.10
N LYS A 256 -40.08 39.42 -1.03
CA LYS A 256 -38.94 40.28 -1.37
C LYS A 256 -39.05 41.67 -0.72
N SER A 257 -37.92 42.32 -0.38
CA SER A 257 -37.43 43.57 -1.04
C SER A 257 -36.27 44.30 -0.30
N LYS A 258 -35.15 44.47 -1.03
CA LYS A 258 -34.16 45.58 -1.12
C LYS A 258 -33.76 46.49 0.08
N SER A 259 -32.42 46.54 0.25
CA SER A 259 -31.50 47.70 0.27
C SER A 259 -31.22 48.50 1.56
N GLY A 260 -29.94 48.56 1.95
CA GLY A 260 -29.26 49.80 2.40
C GLY A 260 -28.69 49.88 3.83
N SER A 261 -27.39 49.58 3.95
CA SER A 261 -26.31 50.14 4.82
C SER A 261 -26.48 50.43 6.34
N GLU A 262 -25.50 49.85 7.07
CA GLU A 262 -24.68 50.40 8.18
C GLU A 262 -25.25 50.47 9.61
N THR A 263 -24.83 49.52 10.48
CA THR A 263 -23.94 49.64 11.69
C THR A 263 -24.62 50.36 12.87
N GLU A 264 -24.85 49.80 14.07
CA GLU A 264 -23.95 49.10 15.01
C GLU A 264 -24.75 48.38 16.14
N VAL A 265 -24.21 47.23 16.59
CA VAL A 265 -24.17 46.67 17.97
C VAL A 265 -25.45 46.25 18.73
N GLU A 266 -25.75 44.95 18.67
CA GLU A 266 -26.03 43.99 19.79
C GLU A 266 -26.40 42.61 19.18
N PRO A 267 -25.91 41.48 19.71
CA PRO A 267 -26.87 40.37 19.83
C PRO A 267 -26.71 39.47 21.06
N SER A 268 -27.89 39.01 21.48
CA SER A 268 -28.20 37.94 22.41
C SER A 268 -27.67 36.56 21.98
N VAL A 269 -27.29 35.78 23.01
CA VAL A 269 -27.32 34.31 23.19
C VAL A 269 -27.63 33.45 21.94
N GLY A 270 -26.65 32.66 21.51
CA GLY A 270 -26.80 31.56 20.55
C GLY A 270 -25.68 30.52 20.67
N CYS A 271 -26.03 29.24 20.79
CA CYS A 271 -25.10 28.11 20.81
C CYS A 271 -24.33 27.98 19.47
N PRO A 272 -23.06 27.56 19.44
CA PRO A 272 -22.29 27.44 18.20
C PRO A 272 -22.64 26.16 17.45
N GLN A 273 -23.21 26.28 16.25
CA GLN A 273 -23.16 25.21 15.25
C GLN A 273 -21.73 25.12 14.70
N LYS A 274 -21.02 24.04 15.05
CA LYS A 274 -19.77 23.66 14.38
C LYS A 274 -20.14 23.05 13.02
N GLN A 275 -20.35 23.89 12.01
CA GLN A 275 -20.33 23.45 10.61
C GLN A 275 -18.95 22.85 10.32
N ARG A 276 -18.89 21.52 10.20
CA ARG A 276 -17.70 20.85 9.66
C ARG A 276 -17.55 21.27 8.20
N TYR A 277 -16.58 22.14 7.96
CA TYR A 277 -16.00 22.44 6.65
C TYR A 277 -15.71 21.12 5.92
N ARG A 278 -16.44 20.83 4.84
CA ARG A 278 -16.06 19.79 3.88
C ARG A 278 -15.01 20.41 2.96
N PRO A 279 -13.73 20.01 3.01
CA PRO A 279 -12.83 20.38 1.93
C PRO A 279 -13.35 19.73 0.65
N VAL A 280 -13.61 20.54 -0.38
CA VAL A 280 -13.87 20.03 -1.73
C VAL A 280 -12.63 19.22 -2.12
N SER A 281 -12.82 17.91 -2.30
CA SER A 281 -11.74 16.99 -2.65
C SER A 281 -11.14 17.38 -3.99
N VAL A 282 -9.99 18.04 -3.96
CA VAL A 282 -9.22 18.45 -5.15
C VAL A 282 -8.86 17.24 -6.03
N ARG A 283 -8.77 16.04 -5.45
CA ARG A 283 -8.56 14.78 -6.19
C ARG A 283 -9.76 14.37 -7.07
N ARG A 284 -11.01 14.64 -6.66
CA ARG A 284 -12.18 14.44 -7.54
C ARG A 284 -12.17 15.43 -8.72
N ALA A 285 -11.71 16.66 -8.50
CA ALA A 285 -11.61 17.66 -9.55
C ALA A 285 -10.58 17.29 -10.64
N ILE A 286 -9.40 16.78 -10.24
CA ILE A 286 -8.37 16.35 -11.20
C ILE A 286 -8.85 15.16 -12.04
N GLY A 287 -9.52 14.18 -11.41
CA GLY A 287 -10.10 13.04 -12.13
C GLY A 287 -11.14 13.47 -13.17
N THR A 288 -12.02 14.42 -12.83
CA THR A 288 -13.01 14.94 -13.78
C THR A 288 -12.39 15.72 -14.94
N VAL A 289 -11.28 16.43 -14.72
CA VAL A 289 -10.58 17.17 -15.78
C VAL A 289 -9.89 16.21 -16.77
N ILE A 290 -9.27 15.14 -16.28
CA ILE A 290 -8.63 14.12 -17.14
C ILE A 290 -9.71 13.40 -17.97
N ILE A 291 -10.81 12.97 -17.35
CA ILE A 291 -11.90 12.30 -18.05
C ILE A 291 -12.51 13.23 -19.12
N ALA A 292 -12.76 14.50 -18.77
CA ALA A 292 -13.26 15.48 -19.73
C ALA A 292 -12.28 15.72 -20.90
N GLY A 293 -10.98 15.76 -20.62
CA GLY A 293 -9.93 15.88 -21.65
C GLY A 293 -9.90 14.68 -22.60
N VAL A 294 -9.98 13.46 -22.08
CA VAL A 294 -10.02 12.23 -22.89
C VAL A 294 -11.28 12.17 -23.75
N VAL A 295 -12.45 12.47 -23.17
CA VAL A 295 -13.72 12.47 -23.91
C VAL A 295 -13.70 13.53 -25.02
N CYS A 296 -13.21 14.73 -24.74
CA CYS A 296 -13.05 15.79 -25.74
C CYS A 296 -12.10 15.35 -26.87
N GLY A 297 -10.97 14.73 -26.52
CA GLY A 297 -10.01 14.20 -27.50
C GLY A 297 -10.61 13.16 -28.43
N ILE A 298 -11.37 12.20 -27.89
CA ILE A 298 -12.03 11.16 -28.68
C ILE A 298 -13.06 11.76 -29.64
N VAL A 299 -13.88 12.72 -29.16
CA VAL A 299 -14.88 13.40 -30.00
C VAL A 299 -14.22 14.18 -31.14
N CYS A 300 -13.13 14.90 -30.85
CA CYS A 300 -12.37 15.61 -31.89
C CYS A 300 -11.79 14.66 -32.94
N ILE A 301 -11.20 13.53 -32.52
CA ILE A 301 -10.68 12.53 -33.46
C ILE A 301 -11.80 11.95 -34.32
N MET A 302 -12.95 11.62 -33.73
CA MET A 302 -14.12 11.11 -34.45
C MET A 302 -14.64 12.11 -35.48
N MET A 303 -14.68 13.41 -35.16
CA MET A 303 -15.06 14.45 -36.13
C MET A 303 -14.09 14.56 -37.30
N VAL A 304 -12.78 14.48 -37.06
CA VAL A 304 -11.76 14.52 -38.13
C VAL A 304 -11.88 13.30 -39.03
N VAL A 305 -12.08 12.11 -38.46
CA VAL A 305 -12.29 10.87 -39.23
C VAL A 305 -13.55 10.97 -40.08
N ALA A 306 -14.67 11.47 -39.55
CA ALA A 306 -15.90 11.65 -40.30
C ALA A 306 -15.74 12.64 -41.47
N ALA A 307 -15.03 13.75 -41.25
CA ALA A 307 -14.74 14.73 -42.30
C ALA A 307 -13.85 14.12 -43.40
N ALA A 308 -12.78 13.41 -43.02
CA ALA A 308 -11.90 12.73 -43.97
C ALA A 308 -12.67 11.67 -44.79
N TYR A 309 -13.50 10.87 -44.13
CA TYR A 309 -14.33 9.87 -44.79
C TYR A 309 -15.32 10.51 -45.77
N GLY A 310 -15.97 11.62 -45.39
CA GLY A 310 -16.85 12.40 -46.26
C GLY A 310 -16.14 12.93 -47.51
N CYS A 311 -14.94 13.48 -47.35
CA CYS A 311 -14.12 13.96 -48.47
C CYS A 311 -13.72 12.83 -49.44
N ILE A 312 -13.29 11.69 -48.90
CA ILE A 312 -12.93 10.51 -49.69
C ILE A 312 -14.15 10.02 -50.46
N TYR A 313 -15.31 9.89 -49.80
CA TYR A 313 -16.54 9.43 -50.43
C TYR A 313 -17.00 10.36 -51.56
N ALA A 314 -16.97 11.68 -51.32
CA ALA A 314 -17.30 12.68 -52.34
C ALA A 314 -16.36 12.58 -53.56
N SER A 315 -15.07 12.38 -53.34
CA SER A 315 -14.09 12.22 -54.42
C SER A 315 -14.33 10.95 -55.25
N LEU A 316 -14.68 9.84 -54.59
CA LEU A 316 -15.01 8.57 -55.25
C LEU A 316 -16.29 8.70 -56.06
N MET A 317 -17.34 9.33 -55.53
CA MET A 317 -18.61 9.54 -56.24
C MET A 317 -18.44 10.49 -57.43
N ALA A 318 -17.65 11.56 -57.28
CA ALA A 318 -17.33 12.44 -58.40
C ALA A 318 -16.57 11.70 -59.52
N LYS A 319 -15.66 10.79 -59.16
CA LYS A 319 -14.96 9.94 -60.13
C LYS A 319 -15.92 8.95 -60.81
N TYR A 320 -16.79 8.31 -60.05
CA TYR A 320 -17.79 7.36 -60.55
C TYR A 320 -18.76 8.03 -61.55
N HIS A 321 -19.28 9.21 -61.24
CA HIS A 321 -20.14 9.97 -62.16
C HIS A 321 -19.41 10.41 -63.43
N ARG A 322 -18.12 10.78 -63.35
CA ARG A 322 -17.32 11.10 -64.55
C ARG A 322 -17.10 9.87 -65.43
N GLU A 323 -16.88 8.70 -64.83
CA GLU A 323 -16.74 7.44 -65.57
C GLU A 323 -18.06 6.98 -66.21
N LEU A 324 -19.19 7.15 -65.52
CA LEU A 324 -20.53 6.94 -66.08
C LEU A 324 -20.79 7.84 -67.30
N LYS A 325 -20.51 9.15 -67.21
CA LYS A 325 -20.65 10.07 -68.35
C LYS A 325 -19.74 9.70 -69.52
N LYS A 326 -18.55 9.15 -69.27
CA LYS A 326 -17.65 8.67 -70.33
C LYS A 326 -18.13 7.36 -70.98
N ARG A 327 -18.90 6.54 -70.26
CA ARG A 327 -19.47 5.29 -70.78
C ARG A 327 -20.79 5.46 -71.52
N GLN A 328 -21.34 6.68 -71.60
CA GLN A 328 -22.59 6.98 -72.29
C GLN A 328 -22.36 7.82 -73.56
N PRO A 329 -21.92 7.23 -74.70
CA PRO A 329 -22.06 7.86 -76.00
C PRO A 329 -23.38 7.43 -76.68
N LEU A 330 -24.05 8.41 -77.29
CA LEU A 330 -25.08 8.29 -78.33
C LEU A 330 -26.35 7.47 -78.02
N MET A 331 -27.41 8.18 -77.59
CA MET A 331 -28.82 7.99 -77.97
C MET A 331 -29.58 9.13 -77.29
N GLY A 332 -30.22 10.10 -77.93
CA GLY A 332 -30.34 10.54 -79.31
C GLY A 332 -30.97 11.93 -79.23
N ASP A 333 -30.67 12.80 -80.19
CA ASP A 333 -31.45 14.02 -80.41
C ASP A 333 -32.88 13.61 -80.77
N THR A 334 -33.87 14.21 -80.11
CA THR A 334 -35.21 14.50 -80.66
C THR A 334 -35.87 15.55 -79.79
N GLU A 335 -35.84 16.78 -80.32
CA GLU A 335 -36.89 17.80 -80.40
C GLU A 335 -38.06 17.84 -79.40
N GLY A 336 -38.43 19.07 -79.03
CA GLY A 336 -39.74 19.45 -78.46
C GLY A 336 -39.56 20.30 -77.20
N GLU A 337 -39.35 21.61 -77.31
CA GLU A 337 -40.38 22.66 -77.35
C GLU A 337 -41.11 22.89 -76.01
N HIS A 338 -41.16 24.18 -75.62
CA HIS A 338 -42.18 24.88 -74.80
C HIS A 338 -42.59 24.25 -73.44
N GLU A 339 -42.90 24.95 -72.35
CA GLU A 339 -43.11 26.34 -71.94
C GLU A 339 -43.19 26.25 -70.41
N GLU A 340 -42.52 27.13 -69.66
CA GLU A 340 -43.15 28.17 -68.84
C GLU A 340 -44.32 27.78 -67.89
N GLN A 341 -44.13 28.24 -66.64
CA GLN A 341 -45.12 28.69 -65.66
C GLN A 341 -45.80 27.67 -64.73
N LYS A 342 -45.42 27.76 -63.45
CA LYS A 342 -46.12 28.63 -62.47
C LYS A 342 -45.33 28.70 -61.15
N GLN A 343 -44.82 29.88 -60.83
CA GLN A 343 -45.39 30.77 -59.80
C GLN A 343 -45.36 30.21 -58.38
N ILE A 344 -44.33 30.62 -57.65
CA ILE A 344 -44.40 31.00 -56.23
C ILE A 344 -44.75 32.51 -56.30
N SER A 345 -45.78 33.10 -55.69
CA SER A 345 -46.55 32.79 -54.48
C SER A 345 -47.82 33.65 -54.41
N SER A 346 -48.80 33.17 -53.62
CA SER A 346 -49.75 33.96 -52.80
C SER A 346 -51.01 34.46 -53.54
N VAL A 347 -52.25 34.19 -53.08
CA VAL A 347 -52.87 34.91 -51.96
C VAL A 347 -52.49 36.40 -52.06
N ALA A 348 -53.27 37.30 -52.66
CA ALA A 348 -54.68 37.28 -53.03
C ALA A 348 -54.89 37.57 -54.51
#